data_AF-A0A1F9YD03-F1
#
_entry.id   AF-A0A1F9YD03-F1
#
_cell.length_a   1.000
_cell.length_b   1.000
_cell.length_c   1.000
_cell.angle_alpha   90.00
_cell.angle_beta   90.00
_cell.angle_gamma   90.00
#
_symmetry.space_group_name_H-M   'P 1'
#
loop_
_entity.id
_entity.type
_entity.pdbx_description
1 polymer ?
#
loop_
_entity_poly.entity_id
_entity_poly.type
_entity_poly.pdbx_seq_one_letter_code
_entity_poly.pdbx_strand_id
1 'polypeptide(L)'
;MIRLLPLLLVLGCSEPEKTARQKLEFILAEDLRFITEEIRQNDSAAILDKPYYRIIEYGVFPNSRIYNRKAVVEFYYFKTIKMIQVRKYRYNPAMMQWQRYDKKLEFHLSSNRQRALCFVSYC
;
A
#
# COMPACT_ATOMS: atom_id res chain seq x y z
N MET A 1 15.58 8.65 56.04
CA MET A 1 14.67 9.34 55.09
C MET A 1 14.84 8.70 53.72
N ILE A 2 13.87 7.87 53.32
CA ILE A 2 13.93 7.04 52.10
C ILE A 2 13.57 7.91 50.89
N ARG A 3 14.47 8.02 49.91
CA ARG A 3 14.21 8.70 48.63
C ARG A 3 13.29 7.83 47.79
N LEU A 4 12.05 8.26 47.58
CA LEU A 4 11.11 7.69 46.62
C LEU A 4 11.58 8.04 45.20
N LEU A 5 12.07 7.04 44.48
CA LEU A 5 12.44 7.12 43.07
C LEU A 5 11.14 7.07 42.22
N PRO A 6 10.84 8.03 41.34
CA PRO A 6 9.67 7.93 40.49
C PRO A 6 9.97 6.92 39.37
N LEU A 7 9.24 5.81 39.41
CA LEU A 7 9.22 4.78 38.37
C LEU A 7 8.58 5.38 37.10
N LEU A 8 9.40 5.97 36.24
CA LEU A 8 9.04 6.35 34.88
C LEU A 8 8.78 5.08 34.06
N LEU A 9 7.53 4.61 34.11
CA LEU A 9 7.00 3.59 33.23
C LEU A 9 7.03 4.12 31.80
N VAL A 10 7.98 3.62 31.03
CA VAL A 10 8.06 3.79 29.59
C VAL A 10 6.88 3.03 28.98
N LEU A 11 5.73 3.71 28.84
CA LEU A 11 4.63 3.23 28.02
C LEU A 11 5.15 3.18 26.58
N GLY A 12 5.62 2.00 26.16
CA GLY A 12 5.93 1.70 24.78
C GLY A 12 4.67 1.93 23.95
N CYS A 13 4.62 3.07 23.27
CA CYS A 13 3.48 3.50 22.48
C CYS A 13 3.44 2.67 21.18
N SER A 14 3.00 1.42 21.27
CA SER A 14 2.70 0.62 20.09
C SER A 14 1.36 1.07 19.53
N GLU A 15 1.34 1.67 18.34
CA GLU A 15 0.10 2.06 17.66
C GLU A 15 -0.82 0.83 17.48
N PRO A 16 -2.12 0.93 17.80
CA PRO A 16 -3.07 -0.15 17.58
C PRO A 16 -3.15 -0.55 16.10
N GLU A 17 -3.26 -1.85 15.82
CA GLU A 17 -3.34 -2.38 14.45
C GLU A 17 -4.48 -1.76 13.62
N LYS A 18 -5.60 -1.44 14.28
CA LYS A 18 -6.76 -0.78 13.67
C LYS A 18 -6.37 0.56 13.04
N THR A 19 -5.46 1.31 13.66
CA THR A 19 -5.02 2.63 13.19
C THR A 19 -4.12 2.52 11.96
N ALA A 20 -3.20 1.54 11.94
CA ALA A 20 -2.36 1.30 10.77
C ALA A 20 -3.19 0.92 9.53
N ARG A 21 -4.24 0.09 9.70
CA ARG A 21 -5.12 -0.28 8.59
C ARG A 21 -5.94 0.91 8.06
N GLN A 22 -6.48 1.74 8.94
CA GLN A 22 -7.20 2.95 8.53
C GLN A 22 -6.31 3.93 7.75
N LYS A 23 -5.06 4.12 8.22
CA LYS A 23 -4.06 4.92 7.49
C LYS A 23 -3.72 4.34 6.13
N LEU A 24 -3.70 3.01 6.00
CA LEU A 24 -3.53 2.36 4.70
C LEU A 24 -4.67 2.74 3.77
N GLU A 25 -5.93 2.55 4.19
CA GLU A 25 -7.11 2.83 3.36
C GLU A 25 -7.15 4.28 2.86
N PHE A 26 -6.77 5.25 3.71
CA PHE A 26 -6.62 6.64 3.32
C PHE A 26 -5.58 6.81 2.19
N ILE A 27 -4.39 6.24 2.37
CA ILE A 27 -3.30 6.29 1.40
C ILE A 27 -3.67 5.60 0.08
N LEU A 28 -4.45 4.51 0.14
CA LEU A 28 -4.90 3.80 -1.07
C LEU A 28 -5.95 4.60 -1.84
N ALA A 29 -6.86 5.29 -1.16
CA ALA A 29 -7.83 6.17 -1.80
C ALA A 29 -7.13 7.35 -2.49
N GLU A 30 -6.15 7.94 -1.81
CA GLU A 30 -5.32 9.02 -2.37
C GLU A 30 -4.51 8.54 -3.58
N ASP A 31 -3.86 7.37 -3.49
CA ASP A 31 -3.12 6.77 -4.60
C ASP A 31 -4.01 6.52 -5.81
N LEU A 32 -5.20 5.92 -5.61
CA LEU A 32 -6.14 5.68 -6.69
C LEU A 32 -6.54 6.99 -7.38
N ARG A 33 -6.83 8.03 -6.57
CA ARG A 33 -7.14 9.36 -7.10
C ARG A 33 -6.00 9.89 -7.96
N PHE A 34 -4.77 9.96 -7.45
CA PHE A 34 -3.62 10.46 -8.19
C PHE A 34 -3.36 9.69 -9.49
N ILE A 35 -3.37 8.35 -9.43
CA ILE A 35 -3.19 7.51 -10.62
C ILE A 35 -4.24 7.84 -11.68
N THR A 36 -5.50 7.94 -11.28
CA THR A 36 -6.59 8.22 -12.24
C THR A 36 -6.50 9.64 -12.80
N GLU A 37 -6.11 10.63 -12.01
CA GLU A 37 -5.95 12.01 -12.48
C GLU A 37 -4.81 12.14 -13.50
N GLU A 38 -3.67 11.50 -13.25
CA GLU A 38 -2.53 11.46 -14.17
C GLU A 38 -2.94 10.87 -15.53
N ILE A 39 -3.76 9.81 -15.53
CA ILE A 39 -4.24 9.21 -16.76
C ILE A 39 -5.32 10.08 -17.42
N ARG A 40 -6.23 10.71 -16.66
CA ARG A 40 -7.30 11.56 -17.23
C ARG A 40 -6.73 12.72 -18.03
N GLN A 41 -5.60 13.25 -17.59
CA GLN A 41 -4.88 14.33 -18.29
C GLN A 41 -4.34 13.89 -19.66
N ASN A 42 -4.07 12.59 -19.85
CA ASN A 42 -3.51 12.03 -21.06
C ASN A 42 -4.56 11.33 -21.96
N ASP A 43 -5.40 10.48 -21.37
CA ASP A 43 -6.46 9.73 -22.06
C ASP A 43 -7.61 9.40 -21.08
N SER A 44 -8.59 10.29 -21.01
CA SER A 44 -9.77 10.12 -20.15
C SER A 44 -10.63 8.92 -20.54
N ALA A 45 -10.65 8.53 -21.82
CA ALA A 45 -11.46 7.41 -22.31
C ALA A 45 -10.88 6.04 -21.89
N ALA A 46 -9.59 5.99 -21.55
CA ALA A 46 -8.93 4.78 -21.07
C ALA A 46 -9.31 4.38 -19.64
N ILE A 47 -10.03 5.21 -18.87
CA ILE A 47 -10.30 4.99 -17.44
C ILE A 47 -11.67 4.35 -17.22
N LEU A 48 -11.75 3.43 -16.25
CA LEU A 48 -13.01 2.88 -15.75
C LEU A 48 -13.91 3.99 -15.19
N ASP A 49 -15.22 3.86 -15.40
CA ASP A 49 -16.19 4.80 -14.84
C ASP A 49 -16.14 4.83 -13.30
N LYS A 50 -15.81 3.68 -12.68
CA LYS A 50 -15.57 3.52 -11.25
C LYS A 50 -14.25 2.78 -11.01
N PRO A 51 -13.11 3.48 -10.97
CA PRO A 51 -11.83 2.89 -10.58
C PRO A 51 -11.90 2.40 -9.14
N TYR A 52 -11.21 1.31 -8.82
CA TYR A 52 -11.19 0.74 -7.48
C TYR A 52 -9.85 0.06 -7.18
N TYR A 53 -9.64 -0.30 -5.93
CA TYR A 53 -8.48 -1.08 -5.50
C TYR A 53 -8.92 -2.28 -4.66
N ARG A 54 -8.05 -3.28 -4.59
CA ARG A 54 -8.23 -4.47 -3.74
C ARG A 54 -6.95 -4.76 -2.99
N ILE A 55 -7.04 -4.84 -1.67
CA ILE A 55 -5.95 -5.31 -0.83
C ILE A 55 -5.92 -6.85 -0.95
N ILE A 56 -4.90 -7.38 -1.61
CA ILE A 56 -4.73 -8.83 -1.81
C ILE A 56 -3.86 -9.48 -0.74
N GLU A 57 -3.08 -8.69 -0.01
CA GLU A 57 -2.29 -9.15 1.12
C GLU A 57 -2.21 -8.04 2.17
N TYR A 58 -2.42 -8.38 3.44
CA TYR A 58 -2.18 -7.51 4.59
C TYR A 58 -1.64 -8.36 5.74
N GLY A 59 -0.50 -8.00 6.32
CA GLY A 59 0.11 -8.82 7.35
C GLY A 59 1.38 -8.23 7.96
N VAL A 60 2.13 -9.07 8.66
CA VAL A 60 3.39 -8.70 9.30
C VAL A 60 4.52 -8.64 8.27
N PHE A 61 5.37 -7.61 8.37
CA PHE A 61 6.56 -7.50 7.52
C PHE A 61 7.65 -8.46 8.06
N PRO A 62 8.16 -9.40 7.25
CA PRO A 62 9.10 -10.40 7.74
C PRO A 62 10.49 -9.81 8.01
N ASN A 63 11.15 -10.28 9.07
CA ASN A 63 12.58 -10.07 9.35
C ASN A 63 13.06 -8.61 9.28
N SER A 64 12.26 -7.66 9.78
CA SER A 64 12.61 -6.24 9.77
C SER A 64 12.53 -5.63 11.17
N ARG A 65 13.55 -4.84 11.52
CA ARG A 65 13.56 -4.02 12.76
C ARG A 65 12.87 -2.66 12.57
N ILE A 66 12.66 -2.24 11.31
CA ILE A 66 12.18 -0.90 10.94
C ILE A 66 10.71 -0.93 10.54
N TYR A 67 10.27 -2.03 9.92
CA TYR A 67 8.91 -2.18 9.39
C TYR A 67 8.24 -3.36 10.06
N ASN A 68 6.99 -3.21 10.49
CA ASN A 68 6.26 -4.28 11.17
C ASN A 68 5.04 -4.78 10.39
N ARG A 69 4.52 -4.01 9.42
CA ARG A 69 3.39 -4.44 8.55
C ARG A 69 3.72 -4.29 7.07
N LYS A 70 3.06 -5.11 6.26
CA LYS A 70 3.07 -5.05 4.79
C LYS A 70 1.65 -5.09 4.24
N ALA A 71 1.50 -4.52 3.06
CA ALA A 71 0.31 -4.71 2.25
C ALA A 71 0.68 -4.83 0.77
N VAL A 72 -0.11 -5.61 0.03
CA VAL A 72 -0.04 -5.70 -1.44
C VAL A 72 -1.43 -5.36 -1.97
N VAL A 73 -1.47 -4.42 -2.92
CA VAL A 73 -2.73 -3.85 -3.41
C VAL A 73 -2.73 -3.84 -4.92
N GLU A 74 -3.82 -4.30 -5.50
CA GLU A 74 -4.11 -4.22 -6.93
C GLU A 74 -5.01 -3.02 -7.18
N PHE A 75 -4.64 -2.18 -8.13
CA PHE A 75 -5.41 -1.03 -8.59
C PHE A 75 -5.99 -1.33 -9.97
N TYR A 76 -7.30 -1.12 -10.11
CA TYR A 76 -8.10 -1.36 -11.30
C TYR A 76 -8.64 -0.02 -11.79
N TYR A 77 -8.09 0.46 -12.90
CA TYR A 77 -8.48 1.74 -13.46
C TYR A 77 -8.50 1.78 -14.99
N PHE A 78 -7.95 0.79 -15.70
CA PHE A 78 -8.04 0.73 -17.16
C PHE A 78 -9.36 0.10 -17.64
N LYS A 79 -10.00 0.72 -18.63
CA LYS A 79 -11.28 0.29 -19.22
C LYS A 79 -11.09 -0.72 -20.35
N THR A 80 -10.15 -0.45 -21.25
CA THR A 80 -9.95 -1.19 -22.51
C THR A 80 -8.90 -2.28 -22.43
N ILE A 81 -7.93 -2.16 -21.52
CA ILE A 81 -6.85 -3.14 -21.35
C ILE A 81 -7.00 -3.89 -20.03
N LYS A 82 -6.79 -5.21 -20.08
CA LYS A 82 -6.75 -6.08 -18.89
C LYS A 82 -5.42 -5.91 -18.17
N MET A 83 -5.13 -4.70 -17.70
CA MET A 83 -3.92 -4.38 -16.95
C MET A 83 -4.29 -3.88 -15.55
N ILE A 84 -3.55 -4.34 -14.56
CA ILE A 84 -3.66 -3.91 -13.17
C ILE A 84 -2.33 -3.33 -12.72
N GLN A 85 -2.38 -2.37 -11.81
CA GLN A 85 -1.18 -1.92 -11.14
C GLN A 85 -1.10 -2.55 -9.76
N VAL A 86 -0.04 -3.32 -9.50
CA VAL A 86 0.24 -3.88 -8.20
C VAL A 86 1.21 -2.94 -7.47
N ARG A 87 0.84 -2.50 -6.26
CA ARG A 87 1.73 -1.74 -5.38
C ARG A 87 1.95 -2.50 -4.08
N LYS A 88 3.17 -2.40 -3.57
CA LYS A 88 3.52 -2.92 -2.24
C LYS A 88 3.83 -1.80 -1.29
N TYR A 89 3.33 -1.97 -0.07
CA TYR A 89 3.44 -1.03 1.02
C TYR A 89 4.09 -1.71 2.23
N ARG A 90 4.87 -0.92 2.98
CA ARG A 90 5.45 -1.32 4.26
C ARG A 90 5.19 -0.22 5.29
N TYR A 91 4.82 -0.60 6.50
CA TYR A 91 4.49 0.35 7.55
C TYR A 91 5.67 0.49 8.52
N ASN A 92 6.09 1.73 8.74
CA ASN A 92 7.11 2.08 9.72
C ASN A 92 6.40 2.59 10.99
N PRO A 93 6.42 1.83 12.11
CA PRO A 93 5.78 2.24 13.36
C PRO A 93 6.48 3.43 14.03
N ALA A 94 7.79 3.61 13.86
CA ALA A 94 8.51 4.74 14.44
C ALA A 94 8.11 6.07 13.78
N MET A 95 7.78 6.04 12.49
CA MET A 95 7.27 7.20 11.74
C MET A 95 5.74 7.20 11.60
N MET A 96 5.06 6.18 12.14
CA MET A 96 3.62 5.97 12.07
C MET A 96 3.00 6.08 10.66
N GLN A 97 3.74 5.68 9.62
CA GLN A 97 3.37 5.91 8.22
C GLN A 97 3.59 4.68 7.32
N TRP A 98 2.79 4.61 6.25
CA TRP A 98 3.02 3.66 5.16
C TRP A 98 3.96 4.23 4.11
N GLN A 99 4.83 3.37 3.61
CA GLN A 99 5.75 3.67 2.53
C GLN A 99 5.46 2.77 1.34
N ARG A 100 5.35 3.36 0.15
CA ARG A 100 5.30 2.68 -1.14
C ARG A 100 6.74 2.26 -1.47
N TYR A 101 6.99 0.98 -1.75
CA TYR A 101 8.35 0.51 -2.04
C TYR A 101 8.48 -0.36 -3.30
N ASP A 102 7.36 -0.75 -3.91
CA ASP A 102 7.34 -1.49 -5.17
C ASP A 102 6.08 -1.10 -5.95
N LYS A 103 6.22 -0.98 -7.28
CA LYS A 103 5.14 -0.66 -8.23
C LYS A 103 5.36 -1.48 -9.48
N LYS A 104 4.34 -2.24 -9.91
CA LYS A 104 4.39 -3.05 -11.13
C LYS A 104 3.08 -2.94 -11.90
N LEU A 105 3.19 -3.03 -13.23
CA LEU A 105 2.05 -3.22 -14.12
C LEU A 105 2.00 -4.68 -14.52
N GLU A 106 0.88 -5.34 -14.25
CA GLU A 106 0.68 -6.75 -14.57
C GLU A 106 -0.55 -6.89 -15.48
N PHE A 107 -0.45 -7.76 -16.48
CA PHE A 107 -1.64 -8.17 -17.22
C PHE A 107 -2.51 -9.03 -16.32
N HIS A 108 -3.79 -8.66 -16.21
CA HIS A 108 -4.79 -9.44 -15.51
C HIS A 108 -5.13 -10.68 -16.35
N LEU A 109 -4.27 -11.69 -16.22
CA LEU A 109 -4.53 -13.01 -16.78
C LEU A 109 -5.64 -13.67 -15.95
N SER A 110 -6.79 -13.92 -16.58
CA SER A 110 -7.83 -14.79 -16.00
C SER A 110 -7.18 -16.10 -15.57
N SER A 111 -7.39 -16.48 -14.32
CA SER A 111 -6.68 -17.55 -13.59
C SER A 111 -6.40 -18.81 -14.44
N ASN A 112 -5.16 -18.97 -14.91
CA ASN A 112 -4.47 -20.26 -15.03
C ASN A 112 -3.08 -20.23 -15.68
N ARG A 113 -2.53 -19.08 -16.09
CA ARG A 113 -1.14 -19.04 -16.58
C ARG A 113 -0.31 -18.00 -15.86
N GLN A 114 0.91 -18.42 -15.58
CA GLN A 114 1.89 -17.79 -14.70
C GLN A 114 2.08 -16.30 -15.00
N ARG A 115 2.31 -15.56 -13.90
CA ARG A 115 2.71 -14.16 -13.83
C ARG A 115 3.95 -13.91 -14.71
N ALA A 116 3.74 -13.54 -15.97
CA ALA A 116 4.77 -12.92 -16.78
C ALA A 116 4.89 -11.46 -16.33
N LEU A 117 5.96 -11.17 -15.59
CA LEU A 117 6.28 -9.86 -15.05
C LEU A 117 6.73 -8.92 -16.17
N CYS A 118 5.91 -7.92 -16.52
CA CYS A 118 6.41 -6.76 -17.26
C CYS A 118 6.98 -5.76 -16.24
N PHE A 119 8.32 -5.70 -16.17
CA PHE A 119 9.03 -4.67 -15.42
C PHE A 119 8.97 -3.36 -16.22
N VAL A 120 8.31 -2.35 -15.68
CA VAL A 120 8.51 -0.96 -16.10
C VAL A 120 9.23 -0.27 -14.95
N SER A 121 10.55 -0.39 -14.95
CA SER A 121 11.43 0.50 -14.20
C SER A 121 11.54 1.81 -14.97
N TYR A 122 11.16 2.93 -14.35
CA TYR A 122 11.69 4.24 -14.74
C TYR A 122 12.29 4.89 -13.50
N CYS A 123 13.49 5.45 -13.72
CA CYS A 123 14.39 6.09 -12.79
C CYS A 123 13.77 7.29 -12.08
#